data_AF-A0A966F9U1-F1
#
_entry.id   AF-A0A966F9U1-F1
#
_cell.length_a   1.000
_cell.length_b   1.000
_cell.length_c   1.000
_cell.angle_alpha   90.00
_cell.angle_beta   90.00
_cell.angle_gamma   90.00
#
_symmetry.space_group_name_H-M   'P 1'
#
loop_
_entity.id
_entity.type
_entity.pdbx_description
1 polymer ?
#
loop_
_entity_poly.entity_id
_entity_poly.type
_entity_poly.pdbx_seq_one_letter_code
_entity_poly.pdbx_strand_id
1 'polypeptide(L)'
;MQQQPLIAAVDLGSNSFRLQVARVVDDQLYMLDGLREAVRLAAGMDEDKILNRDAQQRGLSCLQKFGERLRGLPPEAVRAVGTNSLRVAKNAPEFLKLAEVALGFPIDVISGREEARLIYLGVAQGLPRTEERRMVMDIGGGSTEFIIGQGFQSTRLESLYMGCVSYSARYFADGKISKSNLREAEFAARNELQTIVADYTGEHWEVALGSSGSARVISDILEQNGYSEGGITREGLEKLRAQLLKAGDVNKLDLPGLKPDRIPVLPGGFAIMYAAFCELGIGRMRPALGALREGVLYDLHGRFTHNDMREATVQQFMRRYHVAAQQAKRVADLSISLARQFLAGQLDESTQQHLQWAARLHEIGISVAHSGYHKHSAYILANADM
;
A
#
# COMPACT_ATOMS: atom_id res chain seq x y z
N MET A 1 -21.09 -7.37 -29.13
CA MET A 1 -20.69 -6.73 -27.86
C MET A 1 -19.25 -7.13 -27.58
N GLN A 2 -18.30 -6.19 -27.59
CA GLN A 2 -16.97 -6.46 -27.06
C GLN A 2 -17.13 -6.88 -25.59
N GLN A 3 -16.54 -8.01 -25.20
CA GLN A 3 -16.52 -8.41 -23.80
C GLN A 3 -15.78 -7.32 -23.02
N GLN A 4 -16.47 -6.71 -22.07
CA GLN A 4 -15.89 -5.73 -21.16
C GLN A 4 -14.88 -6.45 -20.26
N PRO A 5 -13.64 -5.97 -20.15
CA PRO A 5 -12.61 -6.70 -19.43
C PRO A 5 -12.94 -6.76 -17.94
N LEU A 6 -12.90 -7.98 -17.40
CA LEU A 6 -12.88 -8.21 -15.97
C LEU A 6 -11.43 -8.07 -15.50
N ILE A 7 -11.22 -7.31 -14.43
CA ILE A 7 -9.92 -7.17 -13.79
C ILE A 7 -10.02 -7.52 -12.31
N ALA A 8 -8.90 -7.92 -11.72
CA ALA A 8 -8.84 -8.28 -10.32
C ALA A 8 -7.58 -7.75 -9.63
N ALA A 9 -7.76 -7.36 -8.37
CA ALA A 9 -6.68 -6.98 -7.48
C ALA A 9 -6.65 -7.93 -6.28
N VAL A 10 -5.46 -8.45 -5.96
CA VAL A 10 -5.21 -9.23 -4.76
C VAL A 10 -4.21 -8.48 -3.88
N ASP A 11 -4.56 -8.28 -2.63
CA ASP A 11 -3.75 -7.58 -1.62
C ASP A 11 -3.41 -8.56 -0.51
N LEU A 12 -2.12 -8.90 -0.39
CA LEU A 12 -1.55 -9.76 0.64
C LEU A 12 -1.05 -8.90 1.82
N GLY A 13 -2.00 -8.31 2.53
CA GLY A 13 -1.74 -7.45 3.69
C GLY A 13 -1.32 -8.20 4.95
N SER A 14 -0.71 -7.47 5.89
CA SER A 14 -0.25 -8.01 7.18
C SER A 14 -1.34 -8.65 8.05
N ASN A 15 -2.56 -8.11 8.04
CA ASN A 15 -3.67 -8.59 8.87
C ASN A 15 -4.67 -9.46 8.11
N SER A 16 -4.94 -9.14 6.85
CA SER A 16 -5.96 -9.81 6.05
C SER A 16 -5.53 -9.83 4.60
N PHE A 17 -5.80 -10.94 3.92
CA PHE A 17 -5.73 -11.01 2.47
C PHE A 17 -7.07 -10.63 1.88
N ARG A 18 -7.04 -9.99 0.72
CA ARG A 18 -8.24 -9.49 0.08
C ARG A 18 -8.16 -9.66 -1.43
N LEU A 19 -9.28 -10.04 -2.02
CA LEU A 19 -9.50 -10.10 -3.46
C LEU A 19 -10.62 -9.13 -3.79
N GLN A 20 -10.47 -8.36 -4.87
CA GLN A 20 -11.52 -7.56 -5.47
C GLN A 20 -11.54 -7.80 -6.97
N VAL A 21 -12.71 -8.19 -7.50
CA VAL A 21 -12.97 -8.31 -8.93
C VAL A 21 -13.86 -7.16 -9.35
N ALA A 22 -13.50 -6.51 -10.45
CA ALA A 22 -14.23 -5.40 -11.04
C ALA A 22 -14.43 -5.62 -12.54
N ARG A 23 -15.54 -5.13 -13.06
CA ARG A 23 -15.76 -4.96 -14.49
C ARG A 23 -15.45 -3.53 -14.88
N VAL A 24 -14.68 -3.38 -15.95
CA VAL A 24 -14.41 -2.08 -16.54
C VAL A 24 -15.50 -1.76 -17.55
N VAL A 25 -16.16 -0.61 -17.37
CA VAL A 25 -17.05 -0.03 -18.39
C VAL A 25 -16.58 1.41 -18.60
N ASP A 26 -16.08 1.69 -19.79
CA ASP A 26 -15.36 2.93 -20.10
C ASP A 26 -14.21 3.15 -19.09
N ASP A 27 -14.20 4.26 -18.37
CA ASP A 27 -13.22 4.56 -17.32
C ASP A 27 -13.72 4.28 -15.90
N GLN A 28 -14.83 3.56 -15.76
CA GLN A 28 -15.45 3.26 -14.47
C GLN A 28 -15.29 1.80 -14.08
N LEU A 29 -14.94 1.60 -12.82
CA LEU A 29 -14.84 0.28 -12.20
C LEU A 29 -16.14 -0.08 -11.49
N TYR A 30 -16.77 -1.16 -11.94
CA TYR A 30 -17.93 -1.75 -11.27
C TYR A 30 -17.47 -2.94 -10.45
N MET A 31 -17.41 -2.77 -9.13
CA MET A 31 -17.04 -3.83 -8.19
C MET A 31 -18.08 -4.96 -8.27
N LEU A 32 -17.67 -6.13 -8.76
CA LEU A 32 -18.55 -7.29 -8.93
C LEU A 32 -18.46 -8.24 -7.75
N ASP A 33 -17.25 -8.42 -7.22
CA ASP A 33 -17.00 -9.43 -6.21
C ASP A 33 -15.84 -9.09 -5.30
N GLY A 34 -15.90 -9.56 -4.07
CA GLY A 34 -14.82 -9.34 -3.12
C GLY A 34 -14.76 -10.44 -2.07
N LEU A 35 -13.54 -10.90 -1.80
CA LEU A 35 -13.25 -11.81 -0.71
C LEU A 35 -12.31 -11.13 0.27
N ARG A 36 -12.50 -11.42 1.56
CA ARG A 36 -11.61 -10.98 2.64
C ARG A 36 -11.43 -12.13 3.61
N GLU A 37 -10.18 -12.45 3.92
CA GLU A 37 -9.85 -13.46 4.92
C GLU A 37 -8.82 -12.93 5.93
N ALA A 38 -9.07 -13.14 7.22
CA ALA A 38 -8.19 -12.68 8.29
C ALA A 38 -7.02 -13.66 8.49
N VAL A 39 -6.03 -13.61 7.60
CA VAL A 39 -4.84 -14.47 7.62
C VAL A 39 -3.91 -14.17 8.81
N ARG A 40 -3.83 -12.89 9.20
CA ARG A 40 -2.94 -12.37 10.26
C ARG A 40 -1.49 -12.80 10.04
N LEU A 41 -0.98 -12.57 8.83
CA LEU A 41 0.37 -12.97 8.43
C LEU A 41 1.45 -12.38 9.35
N ALA A 42 1.32 -11.10 9.74
CA ALA A 42 2.24 -10.45 10.65
C ALA A 42 2.30 -11.08 12.05
N ALA A 43 1.21 -11.66 12.54
CA ALA A 43 1.18 -12.31 13.85
C ALA A 43 1.94 -13.65 13.87
N GLY A 44 2.28 -14.19 12.69
CA GLY A 44 3.14 -15.37 12.57
C GLY A 44 4.61 -15.06 12.33
N MET A 45 5.01 -13.78 12.41
CA MET A 45 6.40 -13.36 12.30
C MET A 45 7.08 -13.46 13.67
N ASP A 46 8.21 -14.14 13.74
CA ASP A 46 9.05 -14.16 14.94
C ASP A 46 10.05 -12.98 14.99
N GLU A 47 10.85 -12.93 16.05
CA GLU A 47 11.88 -11.91 16.27
C GLU A 47 12.96 -11.91 15.18
N ASP A 48 13.20 -13.06 14.55
CA ASP A 48 14.16 -13.24 13.46
C ASP A 48 13.62 -12.83 12.09
N LYS A 49 12.36 -12.35 12.04
CA LYS A 49 11.62 -12.00 10.82
C LYS A 49 11.38 -13.21 9.91
N ILE A 50 11.08 -14.35 10.52
CA ILE A 50 10.71 -15.58 9.83
C ILE A 50 9.20 -15.81 10.00
N LEU A 51 8.51 -16.09 8.89
CA LEU A 51 7.11 -16.49 8.92
C LEU A 51 7.00 -17.94 9.36
N ASN A 52 6.29 -18.19 10.46
CA ASN A 52 6.04 -19.54 10.95
C ASN A 52 5.14 -20.36 10.00
N ARG A 53 5.18 -21.68 10.15
CA ARG A 53 4.46 -22.62 9.25
C ARG A 53 2.94 -22.43 9.30
N ASP A 54 2.38 -22.13 10.47
CA ASP A 54 0.93 -21.95 10.61
C ASP A 54 0.43 -20.73 9.84
N ALA A 55 1.16 -19.61 9.88
CA ALA A 55 0.82 -18.41 9.13
C ALA A 55 1.00 -18.61 7.63
N GLN A 56 2.06 -19.32 7.20
CA GLN A 56 2.23 -19.71 5.81
C GLN A 56 1.05 -20.58 5.34
N GLN A 57 0.67 -21.61 6.10
CA GLN A 57 -0.43 -22.51 5.74
C GLN A 57 -1.76 -21.75 5.62
N ARG A 58 -2.08 -20.86 6.57
CA ARG A 58 -3.28 -20.00 6.48
C ARG A 58 -3.24 -19.12 5.23
N GLY A 59 -2.09 -18.53 4.92
CA GLY A 59 -1.90 -17.72 3.71
C GLY A 59 -2.12 -18.52 2.43
N LEU A 60 -1.50 -19.71 2.32
CA LEU A 60 -1.65 -20.60 1.17
C LEU A 60 -3.09 -21.08 1.00
N SER A 61 -3.75 -21.51 2.07
CA SER A 61 -5.16 -21.93 2.02
C SER A 61 -6.09 -20.79 1.58
N CYS A 62 -5.80 -19.54 1.97
CA CYS A 62 -6.54 -18.38 1.50
C CYS A 62 -6.31 -18.12 0.00
N LEU A 63 -5.05 -18.16 -0.44
CA LEU A 63 -4.69 -17.94 -1.84
C LEU A 63 -5.25 -19.01 -2.78
N GLN A 64 -5.37 -20.26 -2.32
CA GLN A 64 -6.05 -21.33 -3.07
C GLN A 64 -7.51 -20.96 -3.37
N LYS A 65 -8.26 -20.46 -2.37
CA LYS A 65 -9.65 -19.99 -2.56
C LYS A 65 -9.71 -18.80 -3.52
N PHE A 66 -8.74 -17.89 -3.45
CA PHE A 66 -8.67 -16.76 -4.38
C PHE A 66 -8.35 -17.23 -5.80
N GLY A 67 -7.43 -18.17 -5.96
CA GLY A 67 -7.07 -18.76 -7.25
C GLY A 67 -8.22 -19.52 -7.90
N GLU A 68 -9.04 -20.23 -7.11
CA GLU A 68 -10.30 -20.81 -7.59
C GLU A 68 -11.23 -19.75 -8.19
N ARG A 69 -11.29 -18.58 -7.55
CA ARG A 69 -12.15 -17.48 -7.97
C ARG A 69 -11.64 -16.73 -9.20
N LEU A 70 -10.33 -16.67 -9.37
CA LEU A 70 -9.65 -16.00 -10.47
C LEU A 70 -9.45 -16.89 -11.70
N ARG A 71 -9.76 -18.19 -11.57
CA ARG A 71 -9.56 -19.18 -12.63
C ARG A 71 -10.27 -18.74 -13.92
N GLY A 72 -9.51 -18.73 -15.02
CA GLY A 72 -9.99 -18.36 -16.35
C GLY A 72 -9.84 -16.87 -16.68
N LEU A 73 -9.43 -16.02 -15.75
CA LEU A 73 -8.96 -14.67 -16.09
C LEU A 73 -7.56 -14.75 -16.73
N PRO A 74 -7.27 -13.92 -17.74
CA PRO A 74 -5.94 -13.88 -18.32
C PRO A 74 -4.93 -13.24 -17.35
N PRO A 75 -3.63 -13.58 -17.42
CA PRO A 75 -2.62 -13.07 -16.49
C PRO A 75 -2.57 -11.55 -16.36
N GLU A 76 -2.74 -10.83 -17.47
CA GLU A 76 -2.76 -9.36 -17.52
C GLU A 76 -3.96 -8.73 -16.81
N ALA A 77 -5.03 -9.49 -16.57
CA ALA A 77 -6.22 -9.01 -15.87
C ALA A 77 -6.13 -9.11 -14.35
N VAL A 78 -5.07 -9.70 -13.80
CA VAL A 78 -4.92 -9.91 -12.36
C VAL A 78 -3.62 -9.28 -11.88
N ARG A 79 -3.72 -8.42 -10.86
CA ARG A 79 -2.54 -7.90 -10.16
C ARG A 79 -2.60 -8.27 -8.69
N ALA A 80 -1.63 -9.09 -8.26
CA ALA A 80 -1.47 -9.47 -6.86
C ALA A 80 -0.26 -8.73 -6.28
N VAL A 81 -0.46 -8.07 -5.14
CA VAL A 81 0.59 -7.31 -4.45
C VAL A 81 0.78 -7.81 -3.02
N GLY A 82 2.05 -7.91 -2.60
CA GLY A 82 2.47 -8.18 -1.23
C GLY A 82 3.05 -6.93 -0.57
N THR A 83 2.63 -6.65 0.67
CA THR A 83 3.01 -5.43 1.39
C THR A 83 3.99 -5.72 2.52
N ASN A 84 3.94 -4.96 3.62
CA ASN A 84 4.95 -4.93 4.68
C ASN A 84 5.39 -6.31 5.20
N SER A 85 4.46 -7.23 5.48
CA SER A 85 4.82 -8.54 6.03
C SER A 85 5.71 -9.35 5.08
N LEU A 86 5.49 -9.24 3.78
CA LEU A 86 6.29 -9.94 2.76
C LEU A 86 7.58 -9.17 2.44
N ARG A 87 7.60 -7.84 2.59
CA ARG A 87 8.84 -7.04 2.53
C ARG A 87 9.83 -7.41 3.64
N VAL A 88 9.33 -7.65 4.86
CA VAL A 88 10.17 -7.81 6.06
C VAL A 88 10.59 -9.27 6.29
N ALA A 89 9.78 -10.24 5.85
CA ALA A 89 10.07 -11.66 6.06
C ALA A 89 11.30 -12.14 5.29
N LYS A 90 12.31 -12.66 5.99
CA LYS A 90 13.53 -13.20 5.36
C LYS A 90 13.25 -14.44 4.51
N ASN A 91 12.25 -15.24 4.88
CA ASN A 91 11.81 -16.42 4.14
C ASN A 91 10.65 -16.13 3.17
N ALA A 92 10.35 -14.85 2.86
CA ALA A 92 9.36 -14.50 1.85
C ALA A 92 9.59 -15.17 0.49
N PRO A 93 10.83 -15.27 -0.05
CA PRO A 93 11.05 -15.92 -1.34
C PRO A 93 10.62 -17.38 -1.41
N GLU A 94 10.69 -18.12 -0.31
CA GLU A 94 10.23 -19.51 -0.23
C GLU A 94 8.70 -19.58 -0.20
N PHE A 95 8.09 -18.73 0.63
CA PHE A 95 6.64 -18.62 0.72
C PHE A 95 6.01 -18.16 -0.62
N LEU A 96 6.60 -17.18 -1.30
CA LEU A 96 6.09 -16.62 -2.55
C LEU A 96 5.99 -17.66 -3.66
N LYS A 97 6.99 -18.55 -3.80
CA LYS A 97 6.94 -19.64 -4.79
C LYS A 97 5.70 -20.53 -4.60
N LEU A 98 5.37 -20.86 -3.34
CA LEU A 98 4.18 -21.65 -3.02
C LEU A 98 2.90 -20.83 -3.18
N ALA A 99 2.94 -19.55 -2.81
CA ALA A 99 1.83 -18.61 -2.89
C ALA A 99 1.40 -18.33 -4.33
N GLU A 100 2.34 -18.15 -5.26
CA GLU A 100 2.08 -17.97 -6.69
C GLU A 100 1.44 -19.22 -7.31
N VAL A 101 1.92 -20.41 -6.93
CA VAL A 101 1.29 -21.68 -7.34
C VAL A 101 -0.14 -21.81 -6.79
N ALA A 102 -0.34 -21.45 -5.53
CA ALA A 102 -1.65 -21.48 -4.89
C ALA A 102 -2.65 -20.50 -5.52
N LEU A 103 -2.18 -19.30 -5.86
CA LEU A 103 -3.00 -18.24 -6.46
C LEU A 103 -3.22 -18.46 -7.97
N GLY A 104 -2.24 -19.03 -8.66
CA GLY A 104 -2.21 -19.17 -10.12
C GLY A 104 -1.74 -17.90 -10.86
N PHE A 105 -1.25 -16.90 -10.13
CA PHE A 105 -0.79 -15.60 -10.66
C PHE A 105 0.48 -15.15 -9.92
N PRO A 106 1.37 -14.37 -10.58
CA PRO A 106 2.56 -13.82 -9.95
C PRO A 106 2.19 -12.83 -8.84
N ILE A 107 3.05 -12.72 -7.83
CA ILE A 107 2.83 -11.83 -6.67
C ILE A 107 3.97 -10.81 -6.57
N ASP A 108 3.64 -9.55 -6.79
CA ASP A 108 4.60 -8.44 -6.70
C ASP A 108 4.73 -7.95 -5.27
N VAL A 109 5.89 -8.13 -4.64
CA VAL A 109 6.17 -7.46 -3.35
C VAL A 109 6.54 -6.00 -3.62
N ILE A 110 5.64 -5.09 -3.26
CA ILE A 110 5.79 -3.65 -3.55
C ILE A 110 6.51 -2.92 -2.42
N SER A 111 7.27 -1.86 -2.77
CA SER A 111 7.88 -0.96 -1.78
C SER A 111 6.81 -0.22 -0.97
N GLY A 112 7.18 0.31 0.20
CA GLY A 112 6.25 1.12 1.00
C GLY A 112 5.78 2.38 0.26
N ARG A 113 6.63 2.98 -0.57
CA ARG A 113 6.27 4.15 -1.39
C ARG A 113 5.33 3.80 -2.53
N GLU A 114 5.49 2.65 -3.19
CA GLU A 114 4.55 2.18 -4.20
C GLU A 114 3.19 1.83 -3.57
N GLU A 115 3.19 1.22 -2.37
CA GLU A 115 1.97 1.00 -1.58
C GLU A 115 1.27 2.33 -1.28
N ALA A 116 2.01 3.33 -0.79
CA ALA A 116 1.49 4.67 -0.54
C ALA A 116 0.91 5.33 -1.81
N ARG A 117 1.59 5.20 -2.95
CA ARG A 117 1.13 5.75 -4.24
C ARG A 117 -0.18 5.13 -4.68
N LEU A 118 -0.28 3.80 -4.62
CA LEU A 118 -1.49 3.06 -4.97
C LEU A 118 -2.63 3.38 -4.00
N ILE A 119 -2.37 3.49 -2.69
CA ILE A 119 -3.37 3.95 -1.71
C ILE A 119 -3.92 5.33 -2.10
N TYR A 120 -3.04 6.29 -2.41
CA TYR A 120 -3.46 7.61 -2.82
C TYR A 120 -4.29 7.58 -4.10
N LEU A 121 -3.87 6.81 -5.11
CA LEU A 121 -4.64 6.62 -6.33
C LEU A 121 -6.05 6.09 -6.03
N GLY A 122 -6.16 5.07 -5.16
CA GLY A 122 -7.46 4.53 -4.75
C GLY A 122 -8.34 5.52 -3.99
N VAL A 123 -7.74 6.31 -3.10
CA VAL A 123 -8.44 7.37 -2.35
C VAL A 123 -8.90 8.50 -3.27
N ALA A 124 -8.03 8.99 -4.15
CA ALA A 124 -8.28 10.12 -5.04
C ALA A 124 -9.48 9.91 -5.98
N GLN A 125 -9.73 8.66 -6.40
CA GLN A 125 -10.83 8.29 -7.30
C GLN A 125 -12.21 8.46 -6.67
N GLY A 126 -12.31 8.39 -5.34
CA GLY A 126 -13.55 8.61 -4.59
C GLY A 126 -13.80 10.08 -4.22
N LEU A 127 -12.92 10.99 -4.59
CA LEU A 127 -12.96 12.39 -4.14
C LEU A 127 -13.34 13.33 -5.28
N PRO A 128 -13.99 14.47 -4.97
CA PRO A 128 -14.21 15.53 -5.95
C PRO A 128 -12.88 15.98 -6.57
N ARG A 129 -12.91 16.45 -7.83
CA ARG A 129 -11.74 17.07 -8.45
C ARG A 129 -11.62 18.50 -7.95
N THR A 130 -10.93 18.69 -6.82
CA THR A 130 -10.59 20.00 -6.25
C THR A 130 -9.08 20.21 -6.27
N GLU A 131 -8.67 21.48 -6.26
CA GLU A 131 -7.27 21.90 -6.15
C GLU A 131 -6.75 21.85 -4.70
N GLU A 132 -7.53 21.31 -3.76
CA GLU A 132 -7.14 21.22 -2.36
C GLU A 132 -6.00 20.23 -2.19
N ARG A 133 -4.96 20.62 -1.45
CA ARG A 133 -3.90 19.71 -1.04
C ARG A 133 -4.43 18.78 0.05
N ARG A 134 -4.21 17.48 -0.13
CA ARG A 134 -4.74 16.43 0.74
C ARG A 134 -3.60 15.65 1.35
N MET A 135 -3.69 15.42 2.65
CA MET A 135 -2.90 14.40 3.32
C MET A 135 -3.74 13.13 3.47
N VAL A 136 -3.22 12.01 3.03
CA VAL A 136 -3.81 10.68 3.22
C VAL A 136 -2.91 9.89 4.16
N MET A 137 -3.52 9.33 5.20
CA MET A 137 -2.88 8.43 6.16
C MET A 137 -3.56 7.07 6.10
N ASP A 138 -2.79 6.00 5.93
CA ASP A 138 -3.29 4.62 5.95
C ASP A 138 -2.56 3.81 7.01
N ILE A 139 -3.27 3.37 8.05
CA ILE A 139 -2.70 2.52 9.10
C ILE A 139 -2.97 1.06 8.75
N GLY A 140 -1.94 0.42 8.19
CA GLY A 140 -1.89 -1.01 7.93
C GLY A 140 -1.66 -1.84 9.19
N GLY A 141 -1.40 -3.14 8.99
CA GLY A 141 -1.07 -4.06 10.09
C GLY A 141 0.38 -3.92 10.57
N GLY A 142 1.32 -3.69 9.64
CA GLY A 142 2.75 -3.61 9.93
C GLY A 142 3.45 -2.31 9.50
N SER A 143 2.81 -1.51 8.65
CA SER A 143 3.29 -0.19 8.24
C SER A 143 2.15 0.82 8.27
N THR A 144 2.52 2.10 8.18
CA THR A 144 1.60 3.23 8.04
C THR A 144 2.12 4.13 6.94
N GLU A 145 1.28 4.40 5.94
CA GLU A 145 1.61 5.24 4.79
C GLU A 145 1.09 6.66 5.00
N PHE A 146 1.91 7.65 4.61
CA PHE A 146 1.60 9.07 4.62
C PHE A 146 1.83 9.66 3.24
N ILE A 147 0.78 10.25 2.67
CA ILE A 147 0.81 10.81 1.33
C ILE A 147 0.34 12.25 1.38
N ILE A 148 1.05 13.14 0.69
CA ILE A 148 0.50 14.45 0.32
C ILE A 148 0.33 14.46 -1.20
N GLY A 149 -0.81 14.98 -1.66
CA GLY A 149 -1.08 15.13 -3.08
C GLY A 149 -2.22 16.08 -3.39
N GLN A 150 -2.41 16.34 -4.67
CA GLN A 150 -3.46 17.21 -5.22
C GLN A 150 -4.06 16.56 -6.46
N GLY A 151 -5.39 16.54 -6.55
CA GLY A 151 -6.09 15.80 -7.60
C GLY A 151 -5.74 14.30 -7.59
N PHE A 152 -5.15 13.82 -8.70
CA PHE A 152 -4.65 12.44 -8.85
C PHE A 152 -3.13 12.31 -8.69
N GLN A 153 -2.44 13.41 -8.43
CA GLN A 153 -0.98 13.43 -8.33
C GLN A 153 -0.55 13.44 -6.86
N SER A 154 0.22 12.44 -6.46
CA SER A 154 0.95 12.46 -5.20
C SER A 154 2.24 13.26 -5.36
N THR A 155 2.55 14.09 -4.37
CA THR A 155 3.75 14.93 -4.33
C THR A 155 4.75 14.48 -3.27
N ARG A 156 4.28 13.82 -2.20
CA ARG A 156 5.11 13.24 -1.15
C ARG A 156 4.57 11.88 -0.77
N LEU A 157 5.45 10.90 -0.63
CA LEU A 157 5.11 9.50 -0.37
C LEU A 157 6.07 8.95 0.69
N GLU A 158 5.54 8.58 1.84
CA GLU A 158 6.31 7.97 2.92
C GLU A 158 5.58 6.75 3.48
N SER A 159 6.34 5.78 3.95
CA SER A 159 5.84 4.56 4.60
C SER A 159 6.72 4.26 5.79
N LEU A 160 6.12 4.27 6.98
CA LEU A 160 6.80 4.07 8.25
C LEU A 160 6.50 2.68 8.82
N TYR A 161 7.48 2.06 9.48
CA TYR A 161 7.37 0.71 10.04
C TYR A 161 6.61 0.68 11.37
N MET A 162 5.38 1.19 11.36
CA MET A 162 4.44 1.14 12.48
C MET A 162 3.07 0.75 11.99
N GLY A 163 2.44 -0.26 12.59
CA GLY A 163 1.10 -0.69 12.19
C GLY A 163 0.29 -1.23 13.36
N CYS A 164 -1.03 -1.30 13.19
CA CYS A 164 -1.92 -1.63 14.30
C CYS A 164 -1.69 -3.03 14.90
N VAL A 165 -1.30 -4.03 14.08
CA VAL A 165 -1.00 -5.39 14.56
C VAL A 165 0.33 -5.41 15.30
N SER A 166 1.39 -4.85 14.71
CA SER A 166 2.72 -4.83 15.31
C SER A 166 2.76 -4.05 16.63
N TYR A 167 2.07 -2.89 16.68
CA TYR A 167 1.99 -2.09 17.91
C TYR A 167 1.14 -2.77 18.98
N SER A 168 0.01 -3.37 18.62
CA SER A 168 -0.78 -4.15 19.59
C SER A 168 0.02 -5.31 20.16
N ALA A 169 0.73 -6.07 19.31
CA ALA A 169 1.54 -7.19 19.76
C ALA A 169 2.71 -6.75 20.66
N ARG A 170 3.34 -5.60 20.36
CA ARG A 170 4.51 -5.11 21.10
C ARG A 170 4.17 -4.47 22.44
N TYR A 171 3.12 -3.64 22.49
CA TYR A 171 2.82 -2.81 23.66
C TYR A 171 1.60 -3.29 24.47
N PHE A 172 0.81 -4.21 23.91
CA PHE A 172 -0.44 -4.68 24.52
C PHE A 172 -0.57 -6.21 24.41
N ALA A 173 0.54 -6.93 24.50
CA ALA A 173 0.61 -8.39 24.32
C ALA A 173 -0.30 -9.17 25.27
N ASP A 174 -0.46 -8.69 26.50
CA ASP A 174 -1.31 -9.26 27.55
C ASP A 174 -2.74 -8.70 27.52
N GLY A 175 -3.07 -7.89 26.50
CA GLY A 175 -4.34 -7.21 26.36
C GLY A 175 -4.55 -6.03 27.32
N LYS A 176 -3.57 -5.68 28.17
CA LYS A 176 -3.73 -4.60 29.16
C LYS A 176 -3.49 -3.23 28.54
N ILE A 177 -4.45 -2.33 28.74
CA ILE A 177 -4.37 -0.93 28.32
C ILE A 177 -4.01 -0.05 29.52
N SER A 178 -2.80 -0.26 30.06
CA SER A 178 -2.28 0.55 31.16
C SER A 178 -1.85 1.94 30.67
N LYS A 179 -1.78 2.92 31.58
CA LYS A 179 -1.23 4.25 31.27
C LYS A 179 0.22 4.18 30.78
N SER A 180 1.00 3.21 31.25
CA SER A 180 2.39 3.01 30.81
C SER A 180 2.43 2.49 29.37
N ASN A 181 1.72 1.38 29.10
CA ASN A 181 1.69 0.72 27.80
C ASN A 181 1.22 1.69 26.71
N LEU A 182 0.14 2.43 26.98
CA LEU A 182 -0.41 3.39 26.04
C LEU A 182 0.57 4.54 25.76
N ARG A 183 1.23 5.07 26.80
CA ARG A 183 2.24 6.12 26.65
C ARG A 183 3.46 5.65 25.88
N GLU A 184 3.91 4.41 26.09
CA GLU A 184 5.03 3.81 25.36
C GLU A 184 4.70 3.62 23.88
N ALA A 185 3.50 3.11 23.57
CA ALA A 185 3.02 2.98 22.20
C ALA A 185 2.90 4.34 21.50
N GLU A 186 2.31 5.34 22.17
CA GLU A 186 2.22 6.72 21.68
C GLU A 186 3.63 7.30 21.43
N PHE A 187 4.56 7.14 22.38
CA PHE A 187 5.93 7.65 22.25
C PHE A 187 6.70 6.98 21.10
N ALA A 188 6.54 5.67 20.93
CA ALA A 188 7.16 4.95 19.82
C ALA A 188 6.65 5.46 18.46
N ALA A 189 5.33 5.65 18.31
CA ALA A 189 4.77 6.21 17.08
C ALA A 189 5.28 7.63 16.81
N ARG A 190 5.39 8.46 17.85
CA ARG A 190 5.96 9.82 17.73
C ARG A 190 7.41 9.80 17.27
N ASN A 191 8.21 8.85 17.74
CA ASN A 191 9.62 8.71 17.32
C ASN A 191 9.73 8.30 15.84
N GLU A 192 8.92 7.35 15.37
CA GLU A 192 8.87 6.99 13.95
C GLU A 192 8.49 8.20 13.08
N LEU A 193 7.49 8.97 13.53
CA LEU A 193 7.01 10.17 12.84
C LEU A 193 8.06 11.27 12.71
N GLN A 194 9.03 11.39 13.62
CA GLN A 194 10.07 12.44 13.57
C GLN A 194 10.80 12.50 12.23
N THR A 195 10.90 11.36 11.54
CA THR A 195 11.53 11.28 10.21
C THR A 195 10.79 12.07 9.12
N ILE A 196 9.49 12.34 9.31
CA ILE A 196 8.63 12.98 8.31
C ILE A 196 7.97 14.28 8.79
N VAL A 197 7.94 14.58 10.10
CA VAL A 197 7.13 15.69 10.66
C VAL A 197 7.30 16.99 9.89
N ALA A 198 8.53 17.42 9.62
CA ALA A 198 8.83 18.70 8.98
C ALA A 198 8.16 18.88 7.60
N ASP A 199 7.96 17.78 6.88
CA ASP A 199 7.41 17.75 5.53
C ASP A 199 5.90 17.43 5.48
N TYR A 200 5.29 17.11 6.62
CA TYR A 200 3.91 16.61 6.73
C TYR A 200 3.02 17.37 7.73
N THR A 201 3.51 18.47 8.30
CA THR A 201 2.69 19.37 9.13
C THR A 201 1.53 20.00 8.35
N GLY A 202 0.53 20.52 9.07
CA GLY A 202 -0.67 21.16 8.51
C GLY A 202 -0.45 22.35 7.56
N GLU A 203 0.78 22.84 7.37
CA GLU A 203 1.08 23.85 6.36
C GLU A 203 1.11 23.27 4.93
N HIS A 204 1.37 21.96 4.81
CA HIS A 204 1.55 21.29 3.51
C HIS A 204 0.24 20.74 2.92
N TRP A 205 -0.86 20.74 3.68
CA TRP A 205 -2.15 20.19 3.26
C TRP A 205 -3.32 20.94 3.89
N GLU A 206 -4.49 20.86 3.25
CA GLU A 206 -5.73 21.56 3.67
C GLU A 206 -6.74 20.57 4.25
N VAL A 207 -6.74 19.33 3.75
CA VAL A 207 -7.65 18.26 4.19
C VAL A 207 -6.87 17.00 4.57
N ALA A 208 -7.16 16.43 5.74
CA ALA A 208 -6.63 15.13 6.14
C ALA A 208 -7.68 14.02 5.94
N LEU A 209 -7.22 12.90 5.38
CA LEU A 209 -8.03 11.74 5.05
C LEU A 209 -7.40 10.47 5.65
N GLY A 210 -8.22 9.64 6.26
CA GLY A 210 -7.80 8.37 6.86
C GLY A 210 -8.31 7.19 6.04
N SER A 211 -7.41 6.37 5.52
CA SER A 211 -7.73 5.15 4.77
C SER A 211 -7.69 3.91 5.67
N SER A 212 -8.12 2.77 5.13
CA SER A 212 -8.07 1.44 5.75
C SER A 212 -8.94 1.24 7.00
N GLY A 213 -8.73 0.10 7.67
CA GLY A 213 -9.58 -0.37 8.75
C GLY A 213 -9.51 0.47 10.03
N SER A 214 -8.31 0.92 10.42
CA SER A 214 -8.14 1.66 11.69
C SER A 214 -8.84 3.01 11.66
N ALA A 215 -8.68 3.79 10.59
CA ALA A 215 -9.35 5.09 10.46
C ALA A 215 -10.88 4.92 10.46
N ARG A 216 -11.40 3.96 9.70
CA ARG A 216 -12.86 3.69 9.66
C ARG A 216 -13.41 3.28 11.03
N VAL A 217 -12.76 2.33 11.71
CA VAL A 217 -13.20 1.86 13.04
C VAL A 217 -13.11 2.97 14.08
N ILE A 218 -12.04 3.75 14.09
CA ILE A 218 -11.91 4.89 15.01
C ILE A 218 -13.01 5.91 14.72
N SER A 219 -13.25 6.27 13.44
CA SER A 219 -14.33 7.17 13.06
C SER A 219 -15.69 6.64 13.54
N ASP A 220 -16.01 5.37 13.27
CA ASP A 220 -17.26 4.72 13.69
C ASP A 220 -17.44 4.77 15.21
N ILE A 221 -16.38 4.46 15.98
CA ILE A 221 -16.41 4.53 17.44
C ILE A 221 -16.66 5.97 17.91
N LEU A 222 -15.94 6.94 17.35
CA LEU A 222 -16.07 8.32 17.81
C LEU A 222 -17.47 8.89 17.52
N GLU A 223 -18.03 8.60 16.36
CA GLU A 223 -19.37 9.08 15.98
C GLU A 223 -20.47 8.37 16.78
N GLN A 224 -20.44 7.04 16.87
CA GLN A 224 -21.50 6.26 17.54
C GLN A 224 -21.50 6.45 19.07
N ASN A 225 -20.41 6.94 19.65
CA ASN A 225 -20.33 7.28 21.07
C ASN A 225 -20.53 8.78 21.34
N GLY A 226 -20.83 9.60 20.32
CA GLY A 226 -21.00 11.05 20.48
C GLY A 226 -19.71 11.79 20.89
N TYR A 227 -18.55 11.22 20.54
CA TYR A 227 -17.24 11.81 20.84
C TYR A 227 -16.84 12.85 19.78
N SER A 228 -17.29 12.68 18.53
CA SER A 228 -17.09 13.64 17.44
C SER A 228 -18.30 13.66 16.50
N GLU A 229 -18.41 14.75 15.73
CA GLU A 229 -19.36 14.87 14.61
C GLU A 229 -18.58 14.92 13.30
N GLY A 230 -18.74 13.92 12.41
CA GLY A 230 -18.21 13.94 11.05
C GLY A 230 -16.70 13.69 10.96
N GLY A 231 -16.27 12.49 11.36
CA GLY A 231 -14.90 12.00 11.26
C GLY A 231 -14.13 11.99 12.58
N ILE A 232 -12.81 11.83 12.46
CA ILE A 232 -11.88 11.75 13.58
C ILE A 232 -11.43 13.17 13.95
N THR A 233 -11.54 13.53 15.23
CA THR A 233 -11.11 14.83 15.76
C THR A 233 -10.15 14.63 16.92
N ARG A 234 -9.34 15.66 17.20
CA ARG A 234 -8.42 15.61 18.34
C ARG A 234 -9.17 15.41 19.65
N GLU A 235 -10.25 16.14 19.88
CA GLU A 235 -11.08 16.03 21.07
C GLU A 235 -11.75 14.66 21.18
N GLY A 236 -12.23 14.12 20.06
CA GLY A 236 -12.80 12.76 20.01
C GLY A 236 -11.78 11.71 20.42
N LEU A 237 -10.54 11.81 19.92
CA LEU A 237 -9.46 10.90 20.29
C LEU A 237 -9.08 11.00 21.77
N GLU A 238 -9.08 12.19 22.38
CA GLU A 238 -8.86 12.34 23.83
C GLU A 238 -9.96 11.65 24.66
N LYS A 239 -11.24 11.75 24.23
CA LYS A 239 -12.35 11.03 24.88
C LYS A 239 -12.18 9.52 24.74
N LEU A 240 -11.83 9.03 23.55
CA LEU A 240 -11.56 7.61 23.33
C LEU A 240 -10.38 7.12 24.19
N ARG A 241 -9.31 7.91 24.28
CA ARG A 241 -8.16 7.64 25.15
C ARG A 241 -8.57 7.38 26.60
N ALA A 242 -9.43 8.25 27.14
CA ALA A 242 -9.93 8.12 28.49
C ALA A 242 -10.74 6.83 28.69
N GLN A 243 -11.55 6.43 27.70
CA GLN A 243 -12.30 5.16 27.76
C GLN A 243 -11.40 3.94 27.67
N LEU A 244 -10.40 3.95 26.79
CA LEU A 244 -9.43 2.87 26.67
C LEU A 244 -8.70 2.64 28.00
N LEU A 245 -8.26 3.72 28.66
CA LEU A 245 -7.63 3.66 29.99
C LEU A 245 -8.60 3.22 31.09
N LYS A 246 -9.86 3.65 31.04
CA LYS A 246 -10.90 3.26 32.00
C LYS A 246 -11.21 1.77 31.93
N ALA A 247 -11.30 1.21 30.73
CA ALA A 247 -11.52 -0.22 30.53
C ALA A 247 -10.30 -1.04 31.01
N GLY A 248 -9.08 -0.55 30.73
CA GLY A 248 -7.81 -1.12 31.19
C GLY A 248 -7.44 -2.47 30.56
N ASP A 249 -8.32 -3.06 29.76
CA ASP A 249 -8.14 -4.34 29.08
C ASP A 249 -8.94 -4.34 27.77
N VAL A 250 -8.33 -4.83 26.68
CA VAL A 250 -8.97 -4.90 25.36
C VAL A 250 -10.25 -5.73 25.36
N ASN A 251 -10.33 -6.77 26.20
CA ASN A 251 -11.49 -7.66 26.25
C ASN A 251 -12.67 -7.06 27.03
N LYS A 252 -12.44 -5.95 27.74
CA LYS A 252 -13.47 -5.21 28.48
C LYS A 252 -14.01 -4.01 27.72
N LEU A 253 -13.55 -3.80 26.48
CA LEU A 253 -14.01 -2.72 25.64
C LEU A 253 -15.43 -3.00 25.15
N ASP A 254 -16.37 -2.23 25.67
CA ASP A 254 -17.74 -2.17 25.18
C ASP A 254 -17.96 -0.79 24.54
N LEU A 255 -17.68 -0.71 23.24
CA LEU A 255 -17.74 0.52 22.45
C LEU A 255 -18.61 0.28 21.22
N PRO A 256 -19.77 0.96 21.09
CA PRO A 256 -20.51 1.07 19.84
C PRO A 256 -19.55 1.39 18.67
N GLY A 257 -19.72 0.70 17.55
CA GLY A 257 -18.86 0.82 16.36
C GLY A 257 -17.63 -0.10 16.36
N LEU A 258 -17.26 -0.72 17.48
CA LEU A 258 -16.13 -1.65 17.55
C LEU A 258 -16.54 -3.07 17.14
N LYS A 259 -16.02 -3.54 16.00
CA LYS A 259 -16.25 -4.92 15.53
C LYS A 259 -15.35 -5.93 16.27
N PRO A 260 -15.83 -7.17 16.52
CA PRO A 260 -15.05 -8.18 17.24
C PRO A 260 -13.68 -8.49 16.62
N ASP A 261 -13.58 -8.50 15.28
CA ASP A 261 -12.31 -8.77 14.58
C ASP A 261 -11.28 -7.63 14.71
N ARG A 262 -11.68 -6.48 15.26
CA ARG A 262 -10.86 -5.28 15.43
C ARG A 262 -10.42 -5.03 16.87
N ILE A 263 -11.04 -5.67 17.85
CA ILE A 263 -10.69 -5.54 19.27
C ILE A 263 -9.19 -5.72 19.53
N PRO A 264 -8.51 -6.78 19.02
CA PRO A 264 -7.12 -7.03 19.38
C PRO A 264 -6.14 -5.97 18.83
N VAL A 265 -6.51 -5.29 17.75
CA VAL A 265 -5.63 -4.35 17.03
C VAL A 265 -5.98 -2.88 17.30
N LEU A 266 -7.08 -2.61 18.04
CA LEU A 266 -7.55 -1.26 18.31
C LEU A 266 -6.53 -0.41 19.09
N PRO A 267 -5.91 -0.88 20.20
CA PRO A 267 -5.00 -0.03 20.98
C PRO A 267 -3.77 0.42 20.18
N GLY A 268 -3.16 -0.49 19.40
CA GLY A 268 -2.05 -0.16 18.53
C GLY A 268 -2.44 0.84 17.44
N GLY A 269 -3.58 0.62 16.77
CA GLY A 269 -4.10 1.55 15.77
C GLY A 269 -4.45 2.93 16.35
N PHE A 270 -5.03 2.97 17.55
CA PHE A 270 -5.33 4.20 18.28
C PHE A 270 -4.05 4.97 18.62
N ALA A 271 -3.02 4.31 19.18
CA ALA A 271 -1.77 4.96 19.58
C ALA A 271 -1.09 5.64 18.38
N ILE A 272 -1.05 4.98 17.22
CA ILE A 272 -0.50 5.54 15.97
C ILE A 272 -1.33 6.73 15.49
N MET A 273 -2.65 6.59 15.44
CA MET A 273 -3.55 7.68 15.03
C MET A 273 -3.42 8.90 15.95
N TYR A 274 -3.41 8.68 17.26
CA TYR A 274 -3.29 9.73 18.27
C TYR A 274 -1.95 10.46 18.17
N ALA A 275 -0.85 9.73 17.98
CA ALA A 275 0.48 10.30 17.77
C ALA A 275 0.54 11.14 16.48
N ALA A 276 -0.02 10.65 15.37
CA ALA A 276 -0.05 11.40 14.11
C ALA A 276 -0.86 12.70 14.25
N PHE A 277 -2.00 12.66 14.96
CA PHE A 277 -2.77 13.88 15.26
C PHE A 277 -1.96 14.90 16.07
N CYS A 278 -1.17 14.45 17.06
CA CYS A 278 -0.28 15.34 17.82
C CYS A 278 0.79 15.97 16.93
N GLU A 279 1.58 15.12 16.26
CA GLU A 279 2.85 15.53 15.64
C GLU A 279 2.63 16.28 14.33
N LEU A 280 1.59 15.94 13.58
CA LEU A 280 1.32 16.55 12.27
C LEU A 280 0.34 17.73 12.35
N GLY A 281 -0.15 18.07 13.54
CA GLY A 281 -1.10 19.16 13.76
C GLY A 281 -2.48 18.91 13.15
N ILE A 282 -2.96 17.65 13.17
CA ILE A 282 -4.24 17.29 12.57
C ILE A 282 -5.38 17.69 13.52
N GLY A 283 -6.19 18.67 13.12
CA GLY A 283 -7.41 19.01 13.85
C GLY A 283 -8.56 18.04 13.58
N ARG A 284 -8.73 17.65 12.31
CA ARG A 284 -9.81 16.77 11.85
C ARG A 284 -9.34 15.91 10.68
N MET A 285 -9.78 14.65 10.65
CA MET A 285 -9.57 13.71 9.55
C MET A 285 -10.88 13.04 9.17
N ARG A 286 -11.15 12.91 7.86
CA ARG A 286 -12.32 12.20 7.35
C ARG A 286 -11.94 10.78 6.89
N PRO A 287 -12.77 9.75 7.12
CA PRO A 287 -12.51 8.43 6.58
C PRO A 287 -12.65 8.45 5.04
N ALA A 288 -11.69 7.85 4.35
CA ALA A 288 -11.74 7.64 2.91
C ALA A 288 -12.45 6.31 2.56
N LEU A 289 -13.07 6.27 1.38
CA LEU A 289 -13.77 5.07 0.90
C LEU A 289 -12.82 4.08 0.21
N GLY A 290 -11.87 4.57 -0.59
CA GLY A 290 -10.86 3.78 -1.29
C GLY A 290 -9.56 3.59 -0.50
N ALA A 291 -8.76 2.62 -0.90
CA ALA A 291 -7.44 2.31 -0.34
C ALA A 291 -6.56 1.61 -1.41
N LEU A 292 -5.63 0.75 -0.97
CA LEU A 292 -4.69 0.03 -1.84
C LEU A 292 -5.35 -0.75 -2.98
N ARG A 293 -6.43 -1.51 -2.72
CA ARG A 293 -7.05 -2.40 -3.73
C ARG A 293 -7.66 -1.64 -4.88
N GLU A 294 -8.39 -0.57 -4.56
CA GLU A 294 -8.97 0.32 -5.56
C GLU A 294 -7.84 0.96 -6.37
N GLY A 295 -6.75 1.38 -5.71
CA GLY A 295 -5.53 1.84 -6.37
C GLY A 295 -4.93 0.84 -7.35
N VAL A 296 -4.77 -0.42 -6.93
CA VAL A 296 -4.26 -1.50 -7.78
C VAL A 296 -5.15 -1.72 -9.00
N LEU A 297 -6.48 -1.71 -8.84
CA LEU A 297 -7.41 -1.86 -9.95
C LEU A 297 -7.35 -0.68 -10.93
N TYR A 298 -7.31 0.55 -10.43
CA TYR A 298 -7.19 1.74 -11.30
C TYR A 298 -5.84 1.81 -11.99
N ASP A 299 -4.74 1.40 -11.32
CA ASP A 299 -3.43 1.30 -11.95
C ASP A 299 -3.43 0.23 -13.05
N LEU A 300 -4.06 -0.91 -12.80
CA LEU A 300 -4.21 -1.98 -13.79
C LEU A 300 -5.04 -1.53 -14.99
N HIS A 301 -6.17 -0.84 -14.77
CA HIS A 301 -6.98 -0.24 -15.84
C HIS A 301 -6.21 0.81 -16.64
N GLY A 302 -5.43 1.66 -15.98
CA GLY A 302 -4.58 2.68 -16.62
C GLY A 302 -3.58 2.10 -17.62
N ARG A 303 -3.08 0.87 -17.37
CA ARG A 303 -2.18 0.16 -18.28
C ARG A 303 -2.87 -0.26 -19.58
N PHE A 304 -4.16 -0.59 -19.54
CA PHE A 304 -4.94 -0.94 -20.74
C PHE A 304 -5.35 0.30 -21.57
N THR A 305 -5.44 1.48 -20.95
CA THR A 305 -5.96 2.71 -21.56
C THR A 305 -4.87 3.71 -22.02
N HIS A 306 -3.61 3.25 -22.17
CA HIS A 306 -2.45 4.05 -22.65
C HIS A 306 -2.03 5.22 -21.73
N ASN A 307 -2.46 5.23 -20.46
CA ASN A 307 -1.97 6.14 -19.41
C ASN A 307 -1.05 5.40 -18.43
N ASP A 308 -0.01 4.73 -18.96
CA ASP A 308 0.92 3.97 -18.14
C ASP A 308 1.88 4.90 -17.38
N MET A 309 1.72 4.99 -16.06
CA MET A 309 2.58 5.78 -15.18
C MET A 309 4.05 5.37 -15.26
N ARG A 310 4.36 4.12 -15.61
CA ARG A 310 5.76 3.65 -15.77
C ARG A 310 6.47 4.38 -16.90
N GLU A 311 5.75 4.74 -17.95
CA GLU A 311 6.28 5.55 -19.05
C GLU A 311 6.65 6.96 -18.56
N ALA A 312 5.81 7.55 -17.70
CA ALA A 312 6.11 8.82 -17.05
C ALA A 312 7.34 8.72 -16.12
N THR A 313 7.44 7.64 -15.34
CA THR A 313 8.64 7.34 -14.51
C THR A 313 9.90 7.26 -15.37
N VAL A 314 9.88 6.51 -16.47
CA VAL A 314 11.03 6.37 -17.38
C VAL A 314 11.47 7.74 -17.89
N GLN A 315 10.53 8.58 -18.34
CA GLN A 315 10.82 9.94 -18.80
C GLN A 315 11.36 10.84 -17.67
N GLN A 316 10.89 10.67 -16.44
CA GLN A 316 11.38 11.41 -15.28
C GLN A 316 12.81 10.98 -14.92
N PHE A 317 13.11 9.68 -14.93
CA PHE A 317 14.46 9.16 -14.69
C PHE A 317 15.43 9.60 -15.77
N MET A 318 15.04 9.53 -17.05
CA MET A 318 15.85 10.06 -18.14
C MET A 318 16.17 11.55 -17.94
N ARG A 319 15.19 12.36 -17.50
CA ARG A 319 15.41 13.78 -17.17
C ARG A 319 16.31 13.98 -15.96
N ARG A 320 16.06 13.26 -14.86
CA ARG A 320 16.79 13.35 -13.59
C ARG A 320 18.28 13.00 -13.74
N TYR A 321 18.59 11.98 -14.54
CA TYR A 321 19.96 11.51 -14.77
C TYR A 321 20.57 12.05 -16.07
N HIS A 322 19.94 13.05 -16.69
CA HIS A 322 20.42 13.72 -17.89
C HIS A 322 20.73 12.78 -19.07
N VAL A 323 19.93 11.73 -19.24
CA VAL A 323 20.07 10.78 -20.35
C VAL A 323 19.77 11.47 -21.67
N ALA A 324 20.63 11.28 -22.67
CA ALA A 324 20.43 11.81 -24.01
C ALA A 324 19.26 11.12 -24.71
N ALA A 325 18.10 11.80 -24.79
CA ALA A 325 16.86 11.22 -25.33
C ALA A 325 17.01 10.65 -26.75
N GLN A 326 17.81 11.28 -27.61
CA GLN A 326 18.07 10.77 -28.96
C GLN A 326 18.86 9.46 -28.96
N GLN A 327 19.84 9.31 -28.06
CA GLN A 327 20.63 8.09 -27.93
C GLN A 327 19.78 6.95 -27.35
N ALA A 328 19.05 7.22 -26.27
CA ALA A 328 18.09 6.30 -25.68
C ALA A 328 17.07 5.78 -26.72
N LYS A 329 16.54 6.69 -27.56
CA LYS A 329 15.62 6.31 -28.65
C LYS A 329 16.30 5.41 -29.68
N ARG A 330 17.50 5.77 -30.17
CA ARG A 330 18.24 4.95 -31.15
C ARG A 330 18.48 3.53 -30.63
N VAL A 331 18.91 3.40 -29.37
CA VAL A 331 19.16 2.09 -28.77
C VAL A 331 17.86 1.31 -28.62
N ALA A 332 16.78 1.93 -28.13
CA ALA A 332 15.48 1.27 -28.01
C ALA A 332 14.93 0.78 -29.35
N ASP A 333 14.95 1.62 -30.39
CA ASP A 333 14.46 1.27 -31.72
C ASP A 333 15.29 0.11 -32.33
N LEU A 334 16.60 0.13 -32.14
CA LEU A 334 17.49 -0.96 -32.56
C LEU A 334 17.24 -2.25 -31.75
N SER A 335 17.13 -2.16 -30.43
CA SER A 335 16.86 -3.31 -29.56
C SER A 335 15.55 -4.02 -29.95
N ILE A 336 14.49 -3.27 -30.26
CA ILE A 336 13.23 -3.85 -30.74
C ILE A 336 13.39 -4.46 -32.12
N SER A 337 14.11 -3.81 -33.02
CA SER A 337 14.36 -4.33 -34.37
C SER A 337 15.11 -5.65 -34.34
N LEU A 338 16.08 -5.80 -33.44
CA LEU A 338 16.81 -7.05 -33.21
C LEU A 338 15.91 -8.09 -32.53
N ALA A 339 15.19 -7.71 -31.47
CA ALA A 339 14.30 -8.64 -30.75
C ALA A 339 13.24 -9.26 -31.67
N ARG A 340 12.66 -8.49 -32.59
CA ARG A 340 11.71 -9.02 -33.58
C ARG A 340 12.32 -10.07 -34.51
N GLN A 341 13.62 -9.96 -34.83
CA GLN A 341 14.32 -10.93 -35.67
C GLN A 341 14.69 -12.20 -34.90
N PHE A 342 15.18 -12.06 -33.66
CA PHE A 342 15.71 -13.18 -32.89
C PHE A 342 14.68 -13.88 -32.00
N LEU A 343 13.63 -13.17 -31.58
CA LEU A 343 12.58 -13.66 -30.66
C LEU A 343 11.22 -13.75 -31.37
N ALA A 344 11.21 -13.96 -32.69
CA ALA A 344 9.99 -14.08 -33.46
C ALA A 344 9.06 -15.14 -32.84
N GLY A 345 7.86 -14.73 -32.42
CA GLY A 345 6.88 -15.58 -31.74
C GLY A 345 7.00 -15.69 -30.22
N GLN A 346 8.06 -15.15 -29.60
CA GLN A 346 8.25 -15.06 -28.15
C GLN A 346 8.23 -13.61 -27.61
N LEU A 347 8.26 -12.62 -28.51
CA LEU A 347 8.17 -11.21 -28.14
C LEU A 347 6.70 -10.81 -27.96
N ASP A 348 6.17 -11.02 -26.77
CA ASP A 348 4.89 -10.43 -26.38
C ASP A 348 5.01 -8.92 -26.11
N GLU A 349 3.87 -8.25 -25.99
CA GLU A 349 3.80 -6.80 -25.80
C GLU A 349 4.51 -6.36 -24.51
N SER A 350 4.35 -7.12 -23.43
CA SER A 350 5.00 -6.88 -22.15
C SER A 350 6.53 -6.92 -22.26
N THR A 351 7.08 -7.96 -22.89
CA THR A 351 8.53 -8.11 -23.10
C THR A 351 9.07 -7.01 -24.00
N GLN A 352 8.33 -6.65 -25.06
CA GLN A 352 8.70 -5.54 -25.92
C GLN A 352 8.80 -4.24 -25.11
N GLN A 353 7.84 -3.98 -24.23
CA GLN A 353 7.82 -2.75 -23.45
C GLN A 353 8.93 -2.68 -22.40
N HIS A 354 9.20 -3.78 -21.68
CA HIS A 354 10.35 -3.86 -20.76
C HIS A 354 11.68 -3.65 -21.48
N LEU A 355 11.84 -4.22 -22.68
CA LEU A 355 13.05 -4.01 -23.48
C LEU A 355 13.22 -2.55 -23.89
N GLN A 356 12.13 -1.86 -24.26
CA GLN A 356 12.17 -0.41 -24.55
C GLN A 356 12.59 0.40 -23.33
N TRP A 357 12.01 0.13 -22.15
CA TRP A 357 12.37 0.85 -20.93
C TRP A 357 13.82 0.60 -20.51
N ALA A 358 14.27 -0.66 -20.55
CA ALA A 358 15.66 -1.02 -20.28
C ALA A 358 16.62 -0.29 -21.23
N ALA A 359 16.32 -0.28 -22.53
CA ALA A 359 17.12 0.44 -23.52
C ALA A 359 17.12 1.96 -23.30
N ARG A 360 16.00 2.54 -22.85
CA ARG A 360 15.93 3.99 -22.57
C ARG A 360 16.63 4.39 -21.28
N LEU A 361 16.73 3.48 -20.32
CA LEU A 361 17.34 3.71 -19.01
C LEU A 361 18.78 3.18 -18.93
N HIS A 362 19.32 2.56 -19.98
CA HIS A 362 20.62 1.89 -19.92
C HIS A 362 21.79 2.82 -19.54
N GLU A 363 21.68 4.12 -19.82
CA GLU A 363 22.71 5.14 -19.57
C GLU A 363 22.52 5.96 -18.29
N ILE A 364 21.49 5.70 -17.46
CA ILE A 364 21.27 6.50 -16.23
C ILE A 364 22.48 6.46 -15.28
N GLY A 365 23.21 5.34 -15.28
CA GLY A 365 24.42 5.13 -14.48
C GLY A 365 25.64 5.96 -14.91
N ILE A 366 25.62 6.57 -16.10
CA ILE A 366 26.70 7.47 -16.56
C ILE A 366 26.85 8.67 -15.61
N SER A 367 25.73 9.13 -15.03
CA SER A 367 25.73 10.21 -14.03
C SER A 367 26.52 9.89 -12.76
N VAL A 368 26.76 8.60 -12.47
CA VAL A 368 27.58 8.14 -11.34
C VAL A 368 29.03 7.97 -11.78
N ALA A 369 29.26 7.15 -12.80
CA ALA A 369 30.58 6.98 -13.40
C ALA A 369 30.46 6.44 -14.82
N HIS A 370 31.34 6.91 -15.71
CA HIS A 370 31.44 6.41 -17.08
C HIS A 370 31.94 4.96 -17.13
N SER A 371 32.94 4.61 -16.31
CA SER A 371 33.45 3.23 -16.25
C SER A 371 32.45 2.33 -15.54
N GLY A 372 32.09 1.21 -16.18
CA GLY A 372 31.14 0.27 -15.59
C GLY A 372 29.72 0.83 -15.43
N TYR A 373 29.33 1.87 -16.19
CA TYR A 373 28.04 2.55 -16.05
C TYR A 373 26.82 1.62 -16.05
N HIS A 374 26.88 0.49 -16.77
CA HIS A 374 25.81 -0.52 -16.77
C HIS A 374 25.55 -1.10 -15.37
N LYS A 375 26.59 -1.26 -14.53
CA LYS A 375 26.44 -1.68 -13.13
C LYS A 375 25.77 -0.60 -12.30
N HIS A 376 26.11 0.67 -12.54
CA HIS A 376 25.47 1.80 -11.88
C HIS A 376 24.02 1.97 -12.32
N SER A 377 23.71 1.80 -13.61
CA SER A 377 22.34 1.78 -14.12
C SER A 377 21.54 0.67 -13.46
N ALA A 378 22.06 -0.56 -13.44
CA ALA A 378 21.41 -1.68 -12.76
C ALA A 378 21.21 -1.40 -11.27
N TYR A 379 22.21 -0.84 -10.59
CA TYR A 379 22.11 -0.46 -9.18
C TYR A 379 21.02 0.58 -8.94
N ILE A 380 20.97 1.65 -9.75
CA ILE A 380 19.94 2.69 -9.63
C ILE A 380 18.55 2.08 -9.86
N LEU A 381 18.36 1.32 -10.94
CA LEU A 381 17.06 0.71 -11.25
C LEU A 381 16.60 -0.29 -10.18
N ALA A 382 17.53 -0.98 -9.52
CA ALA A 382 17.21 -1.95 -8.48
C ALA A 382 16.90 -1.31 -7.11
N ASN A 383 17.35 -0.07 -6.85
CA ASN A 383 17.29 0.55 -5.52
C ASN A 383 16.51 1.87 -5.48
N ALA A 384 16.21 2.48 -6.63
CA ALA A 384 15.43 3.70 -6.69
C ALA A 384 13.92 3.39 -6.67
N ASP A 385 13.15 4.25 -6.00
CA ASP A 385 11.69 4.23 -6.09
C ASP A 385 11.27 4.68 -7.51
N MET A 386 10.57 3.79 -8.23
CA MET A 386 10.13 3.96 -9.62
C MET A 386 8.62 3.84 -9.78
#